data_AF-A0A0G0KE76-F1
#
_entry.id   AF-A0A0G0KE76-F1
#
_cell.length_a   1.000
_cell.length_b   1.000
_cell.length_c   1.000
_cell.angle_alpha   90.00
_cell.angle_beta   90.00
_cell.angle_gamma   90.00
#
_symmetry.space_group_name_H-M   'P 1'
#
loop_
_entity.id
_entity.type
_entity.pdbx_description
1 polymer ?
#
loop_
_entity_poly.entity_id
_entity_poly.type
_entity_poly.pdbx_seq_one_letter_code
_entity_poly.pdbx_strand_id
1 'polypeptide(L)' 'MKKLVATNIRFPEEELIMYKRIALEKGESLSNFIRVTIRQKVKSIKKQSINKRDPIFNMKPGHSGISDGAKNHDKYIYR' A
#
# COMPACT_ATOMS: atom_id res chain seq x y z
N MET A 1 6.05 -9.97 -20.02
CA MET A 1 5.56 -8.56 -20.10
C MET A 1 4.66 -8.28 -18.90
N LYS A 2 4.73 -7.10 -18.28
CA LYS A 2 3.79 -6.74 -17.19
C LYS A 2 2.40 -6.50 -17.77
N LYS A 3 1.37 -7.13 -17.20
CA LYS A 3 -0.03 -6.91 -17.57
C LYS A 3 -0.44 -5.51 -17.12
N LEU A 4 -0.82 -4.64 -18.06
CA LEU A 4 -1.36 -3.31 -17.75
C LEU A 4 -2.88 -3.43 -17.55
N VAL A 5 -3.40 -2.72 -16.56
CA VAL A 5 -4.83 -2.64 -16.27
C VAL A 5 -5.29 -1.20 -16.54
N ALA A 6 -6.36 -1.04 -17.30
CA ALA A 6 -7.01 0.24 -17.47
C ALA A 6 -7.83 0.55 -16.21
N THR A 7 -7.55 1.69 -15.59
CA THR A 7 -8.27 2.16 -14.40
C THR A 7 -8.96 3.47 -14.74
N ASN A 8 -10.26 3.56 -14.48
CA ASN A 8 -11.00 4.81 -14.63
C ASN A 8 -10.97 5.57 -13.30
N ILE A 9 -10.48 6.80 -13.32
CA ILE A 9 -10.38 7.68 -12.15
C ILE A 9 -11.11 8.98 -12.50
N ARG A 10 -12.08 9.36 -11.67
CA ARG A 10 -12.82 10.61 -11.85
C ARG A 10 -12.10 11.72 -11.11
N PHE A 11 -11.84 12.82 -11.80
CA PHE A 11 -11.29 14.05 -11.24
C PHE A 11 -12.34 15.16 -11.31
N PRO A 12 -12.33 16.11 -10.36
CA PRO A 12 -12.99 17.40 -10.53
C PRO A 12 -12.51 18.08 -11.82
N GLU A 13 -13.41 18.82 -12.48
CA GLU A 13 -13.12 19.42 -13.78
C GLU A 13 -11.96 20.44 -13.71
N GLU A 14 -11.96 21.29 -12.69
CA GLU A 14 -10.92 22.29 -12.46
C GLU A 14 -9.53 21.66 -12.33
N GLU A 15 -9.43 20.58 -11.54
CA GLU A 15 -8.19 19.83 -11.36
C GLU A 15 -7.74 19.17 -12.66
N LEU A 16 -8.68 18.59 -13.43
CA LEU A 16 -8.38 17.96 -14.71
C LEU A 16 -7.81 18.96 -15.71
N ILE A 17 -8.38 20.16 -15.79
CA ILE A 17 -7.90 21.24 -16.67
C ILE A 17 -6.49 21.66 -16.26
N MET A 18 -6.27 21.88 -14.97
CA MET A 18 -4.95 22.22 -14.44
C MET A 18 -3.91 21.15 -14.79
N TYR A 19 -4.20 19.87 -14.54
CA TYR A 19 -3.27 18.78 -14.84
C TYR A 19 -3.00 18.63 -16.34
N LYS A 20 -4.00 18.88 -17.19
CA LYS A 20 -3.80 18.91 -18.65
C LYS A 20 -2.82 20.01 -19.05
N ARG A 21 -2.98 21.23 -18.50
CA ARG A 21 -2.06 22.34 -18.77
C ARG A 21 -0.62 21.99 -18.35
N ILE A 22 -0.44 21.45 -17.15
CA ILE A 22 0.88 21.04 -16.64
C ILE A 22 1.50 19.95 -17.53
N ALA A 23 0.71 18.97 -17.99
CA ALA A 23 1.21 17.92 -18.87
C ALA A 23 1.66 18.49 -20.23
N LEU A 24 0.91 19.45 -20.78
CA LEU A 24 1.25 20.14 -22.02
C LEU A 24 2.54 20.96 -21.89
N GLU A 25 2.70 21.70 -20.79
CA GLU A 25 3.93 22.47 -20.51
C GLU A 25 5.17 21.57 -20.42
N LYS A 26 5.00 20.32 -19.99
CA LYS A 26 6.08 19.32 -19.93
C LYS A 26 6.28 18.55 -21.24
N GLY A 27 5.45 18.76 -22.25
CA GLY A 27 5.50 18.03 -23.51
C GLY A 27 5.16 16.54 -23.39
N GLU A 28 4.40 16.14 -22.35
CA GLU A 28 4.04 14.74 -22.11
C GLU A 28 2.53 14.51 -22.20
N SER A 29 2.11 13.28 -22.48
CA SER A 29 0.69 12.92 -22.38
C SER A 29 0.22 12.95 -20.93
N LEU A 30 -1.04 13.36 -20.71
CA LEU A 30 -1.67 13.36 -19.38
C LEU A 30 -1.55 11.98 -18.69
N SER A 31 -1.72 10.90 -19.45
CA SER A 31 -1.62 9.54 -18.93
C SER A 31 -0.21 9.19 -18.40
N ASN A 32 0.83 9.67 -19.08
CA ASN A 32 2.21 9.47 -18.65
C ASN A 32 2.51 10.32 -17.42
N PHE A 33 2.11 11.59 -17.45
CA PHE A 33 2.24 12.51 -16.34
C PHE A 33 1.62 11.95 -15.05
N ILE A 34 0.38 11.45 -15.11
CA ILE A 34 -0.31 10.84 -13.97
C ILE A 34 0.44 9.60 -13.49
N ARG A 35 0.86 8.69 -14.40
CA ARG A 35 1.60 7.48 -14.02
C ARG A 35 2.93 7.78 -13.32
N VAL A 36 3.68 8.76 -13.83
CA VAL A 36 4.97 9.16 -13.25
C VAL A 36 4.76 9.78 -11.87
N THR A 37 3.78 10.68 -11.74
CA THR A 37 3.45 11.35 -10.48
C THR A 37 3.02 10.35 -9.41
N ILE A 38 2.11 9.42 -9.73
CA ILE A 38 1.70 8.35 -8.81
C ILE A 38 2.90 7.47 -8.42
N ARG A 39 3.76 7.11 -9.38
CA ARG A 39 4.95 6.29 -9.11
C ARG A 39 5.89 6.97 -8.12
N GLN A 40 6.11 8.27 -8.25
CA GLN A 40 6.94 9.04 -7.33
C GLN A 40 6.31 9.08 -5.92
N LYS A 41 5.00 9.35 -5.84
CA LYS A 41 4.28 9.37 -4.56
C LYS A 41 4.27 8.01 -3.87
N VAL A 42 3.97 6.92 -4.59
CA VAL A 42 3.98 5.56 -4.01
C VAL A 42 5.37 5.15 -3.55
N LYS A 43 6.43 5.52 -4.28
CA LYS A 43 7.81 5.31 -3.82
C LYS A 43 8.08 6.03 -2.50
N SER A 44 7.56 7.26 -2.32
CA SER A 44 7.70 8.00 -1.06
C SER A 44 6.90 7.39 0.10
N ILE A 45 5.75 6.76 -0.19
CA ILE A 45 4.91 6.11 0.83
C ILE A 45 5.49 4.76 1.28
N LYS A 46 6.17 4.03 0.38
CA LYS A 46 6.83 2.76 0.72
C LYS A 46 8.15 2.96 1.47
N LYS A 47 8.05 3.38 2.72
CA LYS A 47 8.93 2.97 3.84
C LYS A 47 8.45 3.59 5.18
N GLN A 48 7.20 3.35 5.58
CA GLN A 48 7.01 3.13 7.01
C GLN A 48 7.62 1.78 7.29
N SER A 49 8.90 1.78 7.67
CA SER A 49 9.56 0.59 8.17
C SER A 49 8.70 0.06 9.30
N ILE A 50 8.18 -1.17 9.17
CA ILE A 50 7.86 -1.97 10.35
C ILE A 50 9.07 -1.81 11.26
N ASN A 51 8.86 -1.13 12.38
CA ASN A 51 9.96 -0.79 13.26
C ASN A 51 10.49 -2.13 13.74
N LYS A 52 11.65 -2.59 13.25
CA LYS A 52 12.23 -3.89 13.63
C LYS A 52 12.55 -3.97 15.13
N ARG A 53 12.39 -2.86 15.85
CA ARG A 53 12.50 -2.74 17.31
C ARG A 53 11.15 -2.78 18.03
N ASP A 54 10.04 -2.93 17.31
CA ASP A 54 8.73 -3.06 17.92
C ASP A 54 8.71 -4.33 18.79
N PRO A 55 8.52 -4.19 20.11
CA PRO A 55 8.61 -5.31 21.04
C PRO A 55 7.58 -6.40 20.74
N ILE A 56 6.46 -6.08 20.08
CA ILE A 56 5.45 -7.05 19.66
C ILE A 56 6.03 -8.03 18.62
N PHE A 57 6.79 -7.53 17.65
CA PHE A 57 7.38 -8.35 16.59
C PHE A 57 8.71 -9.03 17.01
N ASN A 58 9.31 -8.59 18.12
CA ASN A 58 10.50 -9.21 18.73
C ASN A 58 10.16 -10.15 19.91
N MET A 59 8.88 -10.34 20.21
CA MET A 59 8.46 -11.22 21.28
C MET A 59 8.72 -12.67 20.86
N LYS A 60 9.68 -13.33 21.52
CA LYS A 60 9.89 -14.77 21.34
C LYS A 60 8.66 -15.51 21.90
N PRO A 61 8.16 -16.55 21.23
CA PRO A 61 7.06 -17.35 21.76
C PRO A 61 7.46 -17.94 23.12
N GLY A 62 6.73 -17.56 24.17
CA GLY A 62 6.88 -18.15 25.50
C GLY A 62 6.50 -19.63 25.46
N HIS A 63 7.30 -20.49 26.08
CA HIS A 63 7.07 -21.95 26.08
C HIS A 63 6.11 -22.42 27.19
N SER A 64 5.42 -21.50 27.86
CA SER A 64 4.43 -21.82 28.88
C SER A 64 3.02 -21.67 28.30
N GLY A 65 2.37 -22.79 28.01
CA GLY A 65 1.00 -22.81 27.48
C GLY A 65 0.63 -24.19 26.94
N ILE A 66 -0.64 -24.34 26.57
CA ILE A 66 -1.15 -25.55 25.95
C ILE A 66 -0.43 -25.74 24.60
N SER A 67 0.23 -26.89 24.43
CA SER A 67 1.11 -27.17 23.29
C SER A 67 0.42 -27.11 21.93
N ASP A 68 -0.89 -27.33 21.88
CA ASP A 68 -1.72 -27.27 20.67
C ASP A 68 -2.63 -26.04 20.63
N GLY A 69 -2.48 -25.09 21.55
CA GLY A 69 -3.35 -23.92 21.67
C GLY A 69 -3.43 -23.09 20.39
N ALA A 70 -2.36 -23.04 19.60
CA ALA A 70 -2.38 -22.36 18.30
C ALA A 70 -3.28 -23.05 17.26
N LYS A 71 -3.35 -24.39 17.28
CA LYS A 71 -4.15 -25.19 16.33
C LYS A 71 -5.58 -25.39 16.79
N ASN A 72 -5.78 -25.53 18.10
CA ASN A 72 -7.05 -25.91 18.70
C ASN A 72 -7.63 -24.79 19.59
N HIS A 73 -7.32 -23.52 19.31
CA HIS A 73 -7.74 -22.38 20.13
C HIS A 73 -9.25 -22.36 20.39
N ASP A 74 -10.08 -22.65 19.38
CA ASP A 74 -11.54 -22.68 19.52
C ASP A 74 -12.04 -23.64 20.61
N LYS A 75 -11.40 -24.81 20.74
CA LYS A 75 -11.75 -25.82 21.75
C LYS A 75 -11.53 -25.30 23.18
N TYR A 76 -10.60 -24.36 23.36
CA TYR A 76 -10.25 -23.80 24.67
C TYR A 76 -10.98 -22.49 24.98
N ILE A 77 -11.49 -21.79 23.95
CA ILE A 77 -12.22 -20.53 24.10
C ILE A 77 -13.71 -20.76 24.35
N TYR A 78 -14.32 -21.73 23.67
CA TYR A 78 -15.78 -21.93 23.65
C TYR A 78 -16.27 -23.12 24.49
N ARG A 79 -15.53 -23.48 25.55
CA ARG A 79 -15.89 -24.60 26.43
C ARG A 79 -16.52 -24.13 27.74
#